data_AF-A0A814W697-F1
#
_entry.id   AF-A0A814W697-F1
#
_cell.length_a   1.000
_cell.length_b   1.000
_cell.length_c   1.000
_cell.angle_alpha   90.00
_cell.angle_beta   90.00
_cell.angle_gamma   90.00
#
_symmetry.space_group_name_H-M   'P 1'
#
loop_
_entity.id
_entity.type
_entity.pdbx_description
1 polymer ?
#
loop_
_entity_poly.entity_id
_entity_poly.type
_entity_poly.pdbx_seq_one_letter_code
_entity_poly.pdbx_strand_id
1 'polypeptide(L)' 'MASGNGALRFADFGALPKRMLAPIEGYENMPVVPLEEAVKPLVKIVPKIERN' A
#
# COMPACT_ATOMS: atom_id res chain seq x y z
N MET A 1 -3.39 20.86 -19.18
CA MET A 1 -2.02 20.32 -19.28
C MET A 1 -1.74 19.52 -18.01
N ALA A 2 -1.83 18.19 -18.07
CA ALA A 2 -1.61 17.33 -16.91
C ALA A 2 -0.11 17.07 -16.77
N SER A 3 0.51 17.71 -15.79
CA SER A 3 1.87 17.44 -15.35
C SER A 3 1.82 16.33 -14.32
N GLY A 4 2.51 15.23 -14.58
CA GLY A 4 2.67 14.13 -13.65
C GLY A 4 3.32 12.96 -14.35
N ASN A 5 4.63 12.81 -14.15
CA ASN A 5 5.42 11.64 -14.54
C ASN A 5 4.77 10.35 -14.00
N GLY A 6 3.85 9.78 -14.77
CA GLY A 6 3.40 8.40 -14.62
C GLY A 6 4.45 7.46 -15.17
N ALA A 7 5.66 7.51 -14.59
CA ALA A 7 6.67 6.49 -14.84
C ALA A 7 6.10 5.17 -14.30
N LEU A 8 5.40 4.48 -15.20
CA LEU A 8 4.88 3.13 -15.08
C LEU A 8 5.89 2.28 -14.31
N ARG A 9 5.58 1.95 -13.05
CA ARG A 9 6.50 1.13 -12.26
C ARG A 9 6.47 -0.25 -12.91
N PHE A 10 7.64 -0.80 -13.21
CA PHE A 10 7.75 -2.14 -13.80
C PHE A 10 6.99 -3.21 -12.98
N ALA A 11 6.86 -2.98 -11.66
CA ALA A 11 6.07 -3.80 -10.75
C ALA A 11 4.56 -3.83 -11.05
N ASP A 12 4.01 -2.81 -11.72
CA ASP A 12 2.59 -2.70 -12.06
C ASP A 12 2.21 -3.57 -13.27
N PHE A 13 3.20 -4.08 -14.02
CA PHE A 13 3.03 -4.92 -15.23
C PHE A 13 3.30 -6.41 -14.98
N GLY A 14 3.59 -6.78 -13.73
CA GLY A 14 3.90 -8.16 -13.34
C GLY A 14 2.66 -8.94 -12.92
N ALA A 15 2.72 -10.28 -13.02
CA ALA A 15 1.76 -11.13 -12.35
C ALA A 15 1.88 -10.93 -10.83
N LEU A 16 0.74 -10.74 -10.14
CA LEU A 16 0.71 -10.70 -8.69
C LEU A 16 1.46 -11.92 -8.12
N PRO A 17 2.25 -11.76 -7.05
CA PRO A 17 2.93 -12.87 -6.42
C PRO A 17 1.93 -13.99 -6.14
N LYS A 18 2.11 -15.14 -6.81
CA LYS A 18 1.24 -16.32 -6.59
C LYS A 18 1.49 -16.99 -5.25
N ARG A 19 2.46 -16.48 -4.47
CA ARG A 19 2.89 -17.01 -3.18
C ARG A 19 2.63 -15.95 -2.13
N MET A 20 2.28 -16.40 -0.93
CA MET A 20 2.21 -15.55 0.25
C MET A 20 3.54 -14.84 0.45
N LEU A 21 3.49 -13.53 0.66
CA LEU A 21 4.66 -12.76 1.08
C LEU A 21 5.07 -13.20 2.49
N ALA A 22 6.36 -13.10 2.78
CA ALA A 22 6.85 -13.31 4.13
C ALA A 22 6.19 -12.28 5.08
N PRO A 23 5.97 -12.63 6.36
CA PRO A 23 5.54 -11.67 7.36
C PRO A 23 6.49 -10.47 7.43
N ILE A 24 5.95 -9.31 7.76
CA ILE A 24 6.74 -8.10 7.99
C ILE A 24 7.51 -8.28 9.30
N GLU A 25 8.80 -7.94 9.29
CA GLU A 25 9.66 -8.03 10.48
C GLU A 25 9.05 -7.23 11.65
N GLY A 26 8.91 -7.88 12.81
CA GLY A 26 8.29 -7.30 14.01
C GLY A 26 6.77 -7.39 14.07
N TYR A 27 6.13 -7.98 13.05
CA TYR A 27 4.68 -8.18 12.97
C TYR A 27 4.28 -9.67 12.92
N GLU A 28 5.23 -10.60 13.10
CA GLU A 28 5.04 -12.04 12.96
C GLU A 28 3.99 -12.60 13.92
N ASN A 29 3.89 -12.01 15.11
CA ASN A 29 2.99 -12.44 16.19
C ASN A 29 1.77 -11.52 16.36
N MET A 30 1.55 -10.57 15.45
CA MET A 30 0.38 -9.70 15.53
C MET A 30 -0.87 -10.43 15.05
N PRO A 31 -2.04 -10.15 15.67
CA PRO A 31 -3.30 -10.68 15.17
C PRO A 31 -3.56 -10.15 13.76
N VAL A 32 -4.10 -11.01 12.90
CA VAL A 32 -4.60 -10.59 11.59
C VAL A 32 -5.84 -9.73 11.81
N VAL A 33 -5.81 -8.51 11.30
CA VAL A 33 -6.90 -7.53 11.41
C VAL A 33 -7.41 -7.14 10.01
N PRO A 34 -8.65 -6.63 9.90
CA PRO A 34 -9.16 -6.04 8.67
C PRO A 34 -8.27 -4.89 8.19
N LEU A 35 -8.28 -4.64 6.87
CA LEU A 35 -7.46 -3.60 6.27
C LEU A 35 -7.80 -2.22 6.84
N GLU A 36 -9.09 -1.95 7.09
CA GLU A 36 -9.60 -0.70 7.64
C GLU A 36 -9.00 -0.37 9.00
N GLU A 37 -8.70 -1.41 9.79
CA GLU A 37 -8.04 -1.27 11.08
C GLU A 37 -6.53 -1.08 10.93
N ALA A 38 -5.89 -1.88 10.07
CA ALA A 38 -4.46 -1.80 9.82
C ALA A 38 -4.03 -0.39 9.33
N VAL A 39 -4.90 0.30 8.59
CA VAL A 39 -4.58 1.64 8.04
C VAL A 39 -4.87 2.80 8.98
N LYS A 40 -5.56 2.60 10.12
CA LYS A 40 -5.91 3.68 11.08
C LYS A 40 -4.69 4.55 11.46
N PRO A 41 -3.50 4.01 11.77
CA PRO A 41 -2.33 4.82 12.11
C PRO A 41 -1.83 5.69 10.94
N LEU A 42 -2.02 5.21 9.71
CA LEU A 42 -1.53 5.86 8.50
C LEU A 42 -2.38 7.09 8.13
N VAL A 43 -3.64 7.17 8.56
CA VAL A 43 -4.57 8.27 8.23
C VAL A 43 -3.99 9.64 8.59
N LYS A 44 -3.19 9.74 9.66
CA LYS A 44 -2.58 11.01 10.09
C LYS A 44 -1.45 11.50 9.18
N ILE A 45 -0.78 10.59 8.48
CA ILE A 45 0.40 10.89 7.65
C ILE A 45 0.08 10.90 6.15
N VAL A 46 -1.04 10.31 5.74
CA VAL A 46 -1.46 10.30 4.34
C VAL A 46 -2.00 11.70 3.97
N PRO A 47 -1.38 12.40 3.00
CA PRO A 47 -1.87 13.69 2.55
C PRO A 47 -3.27 13.55 1.95
N LYS A 48 -4.15 14.52 2.25
CA LYS A 48 -5.48 14.56 1.65
C LYS A 48 -5.33 14.79 0.16
N ILE A 49 -5.85 13.88 -0.65
CA ILE A 49 -5.95 14.09 -2.10
C ILE A 49 -7.13 15.03 -2.33
N GLU A 50 -6.85 16.27 -2.69
CA GLU A 50 -7.87 17.17 -3.23
C GLU A 50 -8.26 16.69 -4.63
N ARG A 51 -9.52 16.26 -4.80
CA ARG A 51 -10.09 16.00 -6.11
C ARG A 51 -10.60 17.34 -6.66
N ASN A 52 -9.86 17.92 -7.59
CA ASN A 52 -10.33 19.03 -8.44
C ASN A 52 -11.37 18.55 -9.44
#